data_AF-A0A6I9Q8W1-F1
#
_entry.id   AF-A0A6I9Q8W1-F1
#
_cell.length_a   1.000
_cell.length_b   1.000
_cell.length_c   1.000
_cell.angle_alpha   90.00
_cell.angle_beta   90.00
_cell.angle_gamma   90.00
#
_symmetry.space_group_name_H-M   'P 1'
#
loop_
_entity.id
_entity.type
_entity.pdbx_description
1 polymer ?
#
loop_
_entity_poly.entity_id
_entity_poly.type
_entity_poly.pdbx_seq_one_letter_code
_entity_poly.pdbx_strand_id
1 'polypeptide(L)'
;MAVGVTATAFLRTPFPPRLALISSTARPIPPKSFFPSILAAKMEAASPAADKMEQETRIEGKKKKIFVAGSTGKTGKRIVEQLLSKGFEVRAGALDIDKARSSLPQDPNVQIVRADVTAGSDKLVEAIGDAEAVVCATGFRPSWDIFAPWKVDNFGTVNLVEACRKIGVNRFILISSILVNGAAMGQVFNPAYIVLNVFGLTLIAKLQAEQYIRKSGINYTIIRPGGLRNDPPTGNIVMEPEDTLYEGSISRDQVAEVAVEALFCQDSFYKVVEIVSRIDAPKRSLEDLFSAIKQN
;
A
#
# COMPACT_ATOMS: atom_id res chain seq x y z
N MET A 1 -10.31 15.68 63.55
CA MET A 1 -10.65 17.11 63.62
C MET A 1 -9.60 17.91 62.87
N ALA A 2 -9.94 18.38 61.67
CA ALA A 2 -9.27 19.47 60.95
C ALA A 2 -10.18 19.82 59.77
N VAL A 3 -10.95 20.89 59.91
CA VAL A 3 -11.84 21.43 58.87
C VAL A 3 -11.48 22.90 58.73
N GLY A 4 -11.17 23.33 57.52
CA GLY A 4 -10.82 24.71 57.21
C GLY A 4 -10.81 24.93 55.70
N VAL A 5 -12.00 25.01 55.11
CA VAL A 5 -12.24 25.35 53.70
C VAL A 5 -12.58 26.85 53.65
N THR A 6 -11.92 27.60 52.77
CA THR A 6 -12.39 28.94 52.35
C THR A 6 -11.78 29.25 50.99
N ALA A 7 -12.59 29.19 49.92
CA ALA A 7 -12.24 29.69 48.61
C ALA A 7 -13.44 30.46 48.04
N THR A 8 -13.19 31.74 47.80
CA THR A 8 -14.13 32.81 47.47
C THR A 8 -14.58 32.73 46.01
N ALA A 9 -15.90 32.74 45.77
CA ALA A 9 -16.50 32.78 44.44
C ALA A 9 -16.61 34.22 43.91
N PHE A 10 -16.16 34.46 42.68
CA PHE A 10 -16.43 35.70 41.92
C PHE A 10 -17.39 35.40 40.77
N LEU A 11 -18.56 36.05 40.82
CA LEU A 11 -19.57 36.08 39.76
C LEU A 11 -19.18 37.07 38.66
N ARG A 12 -19.32 36.67 37.39
CA ARG A 12 -19.42 37.60 36.24
C ARG A 12 -20.62 37.19 35.37
N THR A 13 -21.52 38.15 35.18
CA THR A 13 -22.72 38.10 34.35
C THR A 13 -22.44 38.66 32.93
N PRO A 14 -23.34 38.43 31.95
CA PRO A 14 -23.10 38.59 30.51
C PRO A 14 -23.80 39.82 29.90
N PHE A 15 -23.36 40.32 28.73
CA PHE A 15 -24.12 41.26 27.86
C PHE A 15 -23.45 41.41 26.45
N PRO A 16 -24.11 41.93 25.39
CA PRO A 16 -24.58 41.15 24.22
C PRO A 16 -24.03 41.69 22.86
N PRO A 17 -24.52 41.26 21.66
CA PRO A 17 -23.89 41.56 20.36
C PRO A 17 -24.45 42.81 19.67
N ARG A 18 -23.73 43.34 18.66
CA ARG A 18 -24.17 44.46 17.80
C ARG A 18 -24.00 44.12 16.31
N LEU A 19 -25.11 44.22 15.58
CA LEU A 19 -25.21 44.29 14.11
C LEU A 19 -25.05 45.75 13.66
N ALA A 20 -24.50 46.00 12.46
CA ALA A 20 -24.69 47.25 11.73
C ALA A 20 -24.58 47.07 10.20
N LEU A 21 -25.36 47.88 9.48
CA LEU A 21 -25.72 47.80 8.05
C LEU A 21 -24.67 48.36 7.07
N ILE A 22 -24.70 47.77 5.86
CA ILE A 22 -24.68 48.33 4.49
C ILE A 22 -24.52 49.86 4.33
N SER A 23 -23.60 50.28 3.44
CA SER A 23 -23.78 51.46 2.58
C SER A 23 -23.09 51.31 1.23
N SER A 24 -23.83 51.71 0.19
CA SER A 24 -23.54 51.76 -1.24
C SER A 24 -22.88 53.09 -1.62
N THR A 25 -21.94 53.08 -2.57
CA THR A 25 -21.77 54.17 -3.57
C THR A 25 -21.09 53.61 -4.82
N ALA A 26 -21.62 53.99 -5.99
CA ALA A 26 -21.25 53.48 -7.31
C ALA A 26 -20.43 54.49 -8.14
N ARG A 27 -19.56 53.91 -9.01
CA ARG A 27 -19.16 54.33 -10.39
C ARG A 27 -18.23 55.56 -10.57
N PRO A 28 -17.34 55.59 -11.60
CA PRO A 28 -17.71 55.50 -13.03
C PRO A 28 -16.80 54.69 -13.98
N ILE A 29 -17.33 54.52 -15.20
CA ILE A 29 -16.84 53.79 -16.39
C ILE A 29 -16.07 54.77 -17.31
N PRO A 30 -15.06 54.30 -18.08
CA PRO A 30 -14.99 54.69 -19.51
C PRO A 30 -14.53 53.51 -20.42
N PRO A 31 -14.31 53.70 -21.73
CA PRO A 31 -15.30 53.53 -22.79
C PRO A 31 -15.07 52.29 -23.67
N LYS A 32 -16.11 51.94 -24.44
CA LYS A 32 -16.10 50.87 -25.45
C LYS A 32 -15.25 51.28 -26.65
N SER A 33 -14.23 50.48 -26.98
CA SER A 33 -13.61 50.46 -28.31
C SER A 33 -13.99 49.17 -29.03
N PHE A 34 -14.64 49.36 -30.18
CA PHE A 34 -14.83 48.40 -31.26
C PHE A 34 -13.51 47.71 -31.66
N PHE A 35 -13.56 46.43 -32.04
CA PHE A 35 -12.91 45.77 -33.21
C PHE A 35 -12.99 44.22 -33.06
N PRO A 36 -12.80 43.44 -34.14
CA PRO A 36 -13.75 42.41 -34.58
C PRO A 36 -13.39 40.98 -34.15
N SER A 37 -14.36 40.09 -34.39
CA SER A 37 -14.22 38.62 -34.37
C SER A 37 -12.92 38.14 -35.03
N ILE A 38 -12.04 37.54 -34.23
CA ILE A 38 -10.96 36.68 -34.69
C ILE A 38 -10.95 35.42 -33.83
N LEU A 39 -11.11 34.30 -34.54
CA LEU A 39 -10.98 32.92 -34.13
C LEU A 39 -9.74 32.70 -33.24
N ALA A 40 -9.93 32.31 -31.98
CA ALA A 40 -8.83 31.93 -31.07
C ALA A 40 -8.94 30.45 -30.72
N ALA A 41 -7.99 29.68 -31.24
CA ALA A 41 -7.75 28.29 -30.88
C ALA A 41 -7.53 28.16 -29.37
N LYS A 42 -8.28 27.25 -28.75
CA LYS A 42 -8.13 26.93 -27.33
C LYS A 42 -6.98 25.92 -27.19
N MET A 43 -5.80 26.40 -26.81
CA MET A 43 -4.79 25.57 -26.15
C MET A 43 -5.29 25.30 -24.74
N GLU A 44 -5.65 24.06 -24.45
CA GLU A 44 -5.86 23.57 -23.10
C GLU A 44 -4.54 22.91 -22.66
N ALA A 45 -3.82 23.57 -21.74
CA ALA A 45 -2.60 23.06 -21.16
C ALA A 45 -2.90 21.81 -20.32
N ALA A 46 -2.46 20.65 -20.81
CA ALA A 46 -2.42 19.41 -20.03
C ALA A 46 -1.36 19.52 -18.93
N SER A 47 -1.70 19.02 -17.74
CA SER A 47 -0.82 19.00 -16.57
C SER A 47 0.37 18.06 -16.79
N PRO A 48 1.62 18.52 -16.59
CA PRO A 48 2.84 17.77 -16.95
C PRO A 48 3.17 16.56 -16.05
N ALA A 49 2.28 16.18 -15.14
CA ALA A 49 2.49 15.06 -14.21
C ALA A 49 2.04 13.71 -14.79
N ALA A 50 0.99 13.69 -15.64
CA ALA A 50 0.51 12.45 -16.25
C ALA A 50 1.44 11.97 -17.38
N ASP A 51 1.99 12.90 -18.16
CA ASP A 51 2.92 12.60 -19.26
C ASP A 51 4.27 12.05 -18.79
N LYS A 52 4.72 12.42 -17.57
CA LYS A 52 5.96 11.88 -16.98
C LYS A 52 5.85 10.38 -16.67
N MET A 53 4.68 9.92 -16.21
CA MET A 53 4.44 8.49 -15.94
C MET A 53 4.41 7.65 -17.22
N GLU A 54 3.85 8.17 -18.32
CA GLU A 54 3.87 7.47 -19.61
C GLU A 54 5.27 7.43 -20.24
N GLN A 55 6.10 8.46 -20.01
CA GLN A 55 7.48 8.51 -20.52
C GLN A 55 8.46 7.61 -19.76
N GLU A 56 8.33 7.45 -18.43
CA GLU A 56 9.21 6.56 -17.65
C GLU A 56 8.93 5.06 -17.86
N THR A 57 7.76 4.72 -18.41
CA THR A 57 7.36 3.33 -18.70
C THR A 57 7.83 2.86 -20.08
N ARG A 58 8.31 3.79 -20.93
CA ARG A 58 8.82 3.50 -22.28
C ARG A 58 10.30 3.85 -22.40
N ILE A 59 11.15 3.00 -21.84
CA ILE A 59 12.53 2.88 -22.31
C ILE A 59 12.61 1.51 -23.00
N GLU A 60 12.67 1.55 -24.34
CA GLU A 60 12.81 0.43 -25.28
C GLU A 60 11.66 -0.58 -25.38
N GLY A 61 10.49 -0.19 -25.92
CA GLY A 61 9.53 -1.08 -26.62
C GLY A 61 8.93 -2.30 -25.86
N LYS A 62 9.39 -2.60 -24.65
CA LYS A 62 9.01 -3.73 -23.82
C LYS A 62 8.44 -3.17 -22.52
N LYS A 63 7.19 -3.52 -22.23
CA LYS A 63 6.55 -3.14 -20.97
C LYS A 63 7.27 -3.81 -19.80
N LYS A 64 7.43 -3.09 -18.70
CA LYS A 64 8.02 -3.67 -17.50
C LYS A 64 7.17 -4.83 -17.00
N LYS A 65 7.80 -5.95 -16.67
CA LYS A 65 7.12 -7.18 -16.25
C LYS A 65 7.27 -7.44 -14.76
N ILE A 66 6.16 -7.64 -14.07
CA ILE A 66 6.11 -7.83 -12.62
C ILE A 66 5.56 -9.23 -12.30
N PHE A 67 6.28 -9.98 -11.48
CA PHE A 67 5.79 -11.27 -10.98
C PHE A 67 4.98 -11.06 -9.69
N VAL A 68 3.76 -11.57 -9.67
CA VAL A 68 2.87 -11.48 -8.49
C VAL A 68 2.64 -12.86 -7.91
N ALA A 69 3.27 -13.15 -6.77
CA ALA A 69 3.01 -14.36 -6.01
C ALA A 69 1.72 -14.22 -5.20
N GLY A 70 0.86 -15.24 -5.26
CA GLY A 70 -0.46 -15.16 -4.62
C GLY A 70 -1.47 -14.34 -5.43
N SER A 71 -1.31 -14.29 -6.76
CA SER A 71 -2.15 -13.51 -7.68
C SER A 71 -3.65 -13.80 -7.57
N THR A 72 -4.04 -15.03 -7.22
CA THR A 72 -5.46 -15.42 -7.04
C THR A 72 -6.04 -15.06 -5.67
N GLY A 73 -5.23 -14.52 -4.76
CA GLY A 73 -5.67 -14.02 -3.45
C GLY A 73 -6.45 -12.71 -3.56
N LYS A 74 -7.21 -12.36 -2.52
CA LYS A 74 -8.07 -11.16 -2.53
C LYS A 74 -7.29 -9.86 -2.79
N THR A 75 -6.10 -9.72 -2.19
CA THR A 75 -5.19 -8.59 -2.41
C THR A 75 -4.39 -8.76 -3.70
N GLY A 76 -3.89 -9.96 -3.98
CA GLY A 76 -3.13 -10.27 -5.19
C GLY A 76 -3.88 -9.92 -6.47
N LYS A 77 -5.17 -10.21 -6.56
CA LYS A 77 -6.00 -9.86 -7.73
C LYS A 77 -6.04 -8.36 -7.99
N ARG A 78 -6.22 -7.57 -6.94
CA ARG A 78 -6.25 -6.10 -7.02
C ARG A 78 -4.90 -5.53 -7.44
N ILE A 79 -3.80 -6.15 -6.98
CA ILE A 79 -2.45 -5.81 -7.43
C ILE A 79 -2.32 -6.08 -8.93
N VAL A 80 -2.75 -7.26 -9.41
CA VAL A 80 -2.74 -7.59 -10.84
C VAL A 80 -3.55 -6.57 -11.65
N GLU A 81 -4.79 -6.29 -11.25
CA GLU A 81 -5.67 -5.31 -11.91
C GLU A 81 -5.04 -3.92 -11.98
N GLN A 82 -4.46 -3.44 -10.89
CA GLN A 82 -3.83 -2.12 -10.85
C GLN A 82 -2.53 -2.06 -11.68
N LEU A 83 -1.71 -3.11 -11.67
CA LEU A 83 -0.53 -3.19 -12.55
C LEU A 83 -0.93 -3.10 -14.02
N LEU A 84 -1.96 -3.83 -14.45
CA LEU A 84 -2.47 -3.77 -15.82
C LEU A 84 -3.00 -2.38 -16.16
N SER A 85 -3.72 -1.75 -15.23
CA SER A 85 -4.24 -0.38 -15.41
C SER A 85 -3.14 0.66 -15.60
N LYS A 86 -1.95 0.43 -15.03
CA LYS A 86 -0.75 1.26 -15.22
C LYS A 86 0.12 0.82 -16.40
N GLY A 87 -0.33 -0.14 -17.21
CA GLY A 87 0.33 -0.56 -18.44
C GLY A 87 1.46 -1.58 -18.28
N PHE A 88 1.62 -2.20 -17.11
CA PHE A 88 2.62 -3.24 -16.86
C PHE A 88 2.20 -4.60 -17.44
N GLU A 89 3.19 -5.43 -17.74
CA GLU A 89 2.98 -6.87 -17.93
C GLU A 89 3.01 -7.57 -16.58
N VAL A 90 2.14 -8.57 -16.40
CA VAL A 90 2.01 -9.30 -15.14
C VAL A 90 2.24 -10.77 -15.36
N ARG A 91 3.23 -11.34 -14.67
CA ARG A 91 3.40 -12.77 -14.56
C ARG A 91 2.74 -13.25 -13.26
N ALA A 92 1.51 -13.74 -13.39
CA ALA A 92 0.65 -14.11 -12.28
C ALA A 92 0.96 -15.51 -11.75
N GLY A 93 1.68 -15.59 -10.63
CA GLY A 93 2.02 -16.85 -9.96
C GLY A 93 0.87 -17.40 -9.12
N ALA A 94 0.33 -18.55 -9.53
CA ALA A 94 -0.79 -19.21 -8.87
C ALA A 94 -0.55 -20.71 -8.64
N LEU A 95 -1.09 -21.26 -7.56
CA LEU A 95 -1.09 -22.71 -7.30
C LEU A 95 -2.01 -23.47 -8.25
N ASP A 96 -3.17 -22.88 -8.54
CA ASP A 96 -4.25 -23.45 -9.34
C ASP A 96 -4.46 -22.57 -10.57
N ILE A 97 -4.14 -23.13 -11.75
CA ILE A 97 -4.16 -22.42 -13.03
C ILE A 97 -5.58 -22.17 -13.51
N ASP A 98 -6.50 -23.10 -13.28
CA ASP A 98 -7.88 -22.96 -13.76
C ASP A 98 -8.65 -21.95 -12.89
N LYS A 99 -8.37 -21.94 -11.59
CA LYS A 99 -8.81 -20.85 -10.71
C LYS A 99 -8.20 -19.51 -11.11
N ALA A 100 -6.94 -19.47 -11.53
CA ALA A 100 -6.32 -18.24 -11.99
C ALA A 100 -6.99 -17.74 -13.28
N ARG A 101 -7.21 -18.61 -14.27
CA ARG A 101 -7.88 -18.29 -15.52
C ARG A 101 -9.29 -17.75 -15.32
N SER A 102 -10.07 -18.35 -14.42
CA SER A 102 -11.45 -17.91 -14.16
C SER A 102 -11.55 -16.64 -13.32
N SER A 103 -10.47 -16.20 -12.68
CA SER A 103 -10.58 -15.22 -11.59
C SER A 103 -9.62 -14.03 -11.67
N LEU A 104 -8.75 -14.02 -12.68
CA LEU A 104 -7.93 -12.88 -13.09
C LEU A 104 -8.47 -12.28 -14.40
N PRO A 105 -8.19 -11.01 -14.69
CA PRO A 105 -8.55 -10.39 -15.96
C PRO A 105 -8.03 -11.19 -17.17
N GLN A 106 -8.89 -11.38 -18.18
CA GLN A 106 -8.48 -11.92 -19.48
C GLN A 106 -7.83 -10.80 -20.28
N ASP A 107 -6.54 -10.60 -20.07
CA ASP A 107 -5.76 -9.53 -20.70
C ASP A 107 -4.48 -10.13 -21.31
N PRO A 108 -4.08 -9.74 -22.54
CA PRO A 108 -2.88 -10.27 -23.19
C PRO A 108 -1.58 -9.96 -22.43
N ASN A 109 -1.59 -8.97 -21.52
CA ASN A 109 -0.47 -8.63 -20.67
C ASN A 109 -0.42 -9.47 -19.38
N VAL A 110 -1.34 -10.44 -19.19
CA VAL A 110 -1.32 -11.37 -18.04
C VAL A 110 -0.84 -12.75 -18.49
N GLN A 111 0.33 -13.15 -17.99
CA GLN A 111 0.83 -14.51 -18.13
C GLN A 111 0.60 -15.29 -16.83
N ILE A 112 -0.30 -16.27 -16.87
CA ILE A 112 -0.55 -17.16 -15.71
C ILE A 112 0.51 -18.27 -15.70
N VAL A 113 1.18 -18.43 -14.57
CA VAL A 113 2.19 -19.48 -14.35
C VAL A 113 1.94 -20.22 -13.04
N ARG A 114 2.31 -21.51 -13.01
CA ARG A 114 2.24 -22.29 -11.78
C ARG A 114 3.33 -21.83 -10.84
N ALA A 115 2.96 -21.38 -9.65
CA ALA A 115 3.90 -20.98 -8.61
C ALA A 115 3.44 -21.53 -7.25
N ASP A 116 4.19 -22.50 -6.74
CA ASP A 116 4.08 -22.97 -5.37
C ASP A 116 5.30 -22.48 -4.60
N VAL A 117 5.08 -21.53 -3.69
CA VAL A 117 6.16 -20.93 -2.90
C VAL A 117 6.85 -21.95 -1.97
N THR A 118 6.18 -23.06 -1.66
CA THR A 118 6.73 -24.12 -0.80
C THR A 118 7.61 -25.11 -1.57
N ALA A 119 7.62 -25.06 -2.91
CA ALA A 119 8.30 -26.04 -3.74
C ALA A 119 9.81 -25.78 -3.92
N GLY A 120 10.36 -24.75 -3.27
CA GLY A 120 11.77 -24.39 -3.31
C GLY A 120 12.10 -23.31 -4.34
N SER A 121 13.26 -22.66 -4.16
CA SER A 121 13.66 -21.52 -4.99
C SER A 121 13.94 -21.87 -6.46
N ASP A 122 14.40 -23.08 -6.78
CA ASP A 122 14.69 -23.47 -8.17
C ASP A 122 13.44 -23.47 -9.06
N LYS A 123 12.32 -23.99 -8.56
CA LYS A 123 11.04 -23.93 -9.29
C LYS A 123 10.48 -22.51 -9.38
N LEU A 124 10.76 -21.68 -8.37
CA LEU A 124 10.35 -20.28 -8.39
C LEU A 124 11.18 -19.45 -9.35
N VAL A 125 12.44 -19.79 -9.64
CA VAL A 125 13.23 -19.17 -10.70
C VAL A 125 12.52 -19.29 -12.05
N GLU A 126 12.04 -20.49 -12.40
CA GLU A 126 11.27 -20.71 -13.62
C GLU A 126 9.94 -19.93 -13.62
N ALA A 127 9.27 -19.88 -12.46
CA ALA A 127 8.01 -19.17 -12.31
C ALA A 127 8.17 -17.64 -12.42
N ILE A 128 9.24 -17.06 -11.85
CA ILE A 128 9.53 -15.62 -11.92
C ILE A 128 9.98 -15.23 -13.34
N GLY A 129 10.82 -16.05 -13.98
CA GLY A 129 11.23 -15.84 -15.37
C GLY A 129 11.95 -14.50 -15.58
N ASP A 130 11.49 -13.72 -16.55
CA ASP A 130 12.08 -12.43 -16.95
C ASP A 130 11.42 -11.21 -16.27
N ALA A 131 10.75 -11.40 -15.15
CA ALA A 131 10.17 -10.29 -14.39
C ALA A 131 11.28 -9.40 -13.77
N GLU A 132 11.07 -8.09 -13.74
CA GLU A 132 12.01 -7.11 -13.18
C GLU A 132 11.82 -6.90 -11.67
N ALA A 133 10.66 -7.28 -11.15
CA ALA A 133 10.32 -7.16 -9.74
C ALA A 133 9.36 -8.27 -9.31
N VAL A 134 9.34 -8.55 -8.00
CA VAL A 134 8.41 -9.49 -7.37
C VAL A 134 7.53 -8.78 -6.36
N VAL A 135 6.22 -9.01 -6.43
CA VAL A 135 5.26 -8.67 -5.37
C VAL A 135 4.78 -9.95 -4.71
N CYS A 136 5.11 -10.11 -3.43
CA CYS A 136 4.68 -11.22 -2.59
C CYS A 136 3.40 -10.84 -1.84
N ALA A 137 2.25 -11.26 -2.37
CA ALA A 137 0.94 -11.12 -1.75
C ALA A 137 0.37 -12.47 -1.31
N THR A 138 1.26 -13.43 -0.99
CA THR A 138 0.86 -14.74 -0.47
C THR A 138 0.36 -14.62 0.96
N GLY A 139 -0.57 -15.50 1.30
CA GLY A 139 -0.94 -15.77 2.69
C GLY A 139 -1.38 -17.23 2.78
N PHE A 140 -1.08 -17.88 3.89
CA PHE A 140 -1.54 -19.24 4.09
C PHE A 140 -3.07 -19.31 4.04
N ARG A 141 -3.59 -20.46 3.60
CA ARG A 141 -5.02 -20.76 3.72
C ARG A 141 -5.23 -21.48 5.05
N PRO A 142 -6.17 -21.03 5.91
CA PRO A 142 -6.52 -21.76 7.11
C PRO A 142 -6.81 -23.22 6.76
N SER A 143 -6.10 -24.12 7.43
CA SER A 143 -6.18 -25.56 7.21
C SER A 143 -5.79 -26.28 8.50
N TRP A 144 -5.99 -27.60 8.53
CA TRP A 144 -5.57 -28.44 9.66
C TRP A 144 -4.04 -28.55 9.80
N ASP A 145 -3.27 -28.06 8.83
CA ASP A 145 -1.82 -27.95 8.93
C ASP A 145 -1.43 -26.71 9.74
N ILE A 146 -1.15 -26.93 11.03
CA ILE A 146 -0.71 -25.87 11.95
C ILE A 146 0.61 -25.20 11.53
N PHE A 147 1.40 -25.84 10.66
CA PHE A 147 2.65 -25.28 10.13
C PHE A 147 2.45 -24.55 8.79
N ALA A 148 1.23 -24.48 8.25
CA ALA A 148 0.94 -23.77 7.01
C ALA A 148 1.43 -22.31 7.00
N PRO A 149 1.30 -21.51 8.09
CA PRO A 149 1.87 -20.16 8.14
C PRO A 149 3.39 -20.16 7.98
N TRP A 150 4.10 -21.08 8.65
CA TRP A 150 5.55 -21.19 8.51
C TRP A 150 5.98 -21.61 7.11
N LYS A 151 5.28 -22.57 6.51
CA LYS A 151 5.57 -23.04 5.14
C LYS A 151 5.37 -21.94 4.10
N VAL A 152 4.28 -21.17 4.21
CA VAL A 152 3.90 -20.19 3.20
C VAL A 152 4.49 -18.82 3.50
N ASP A 153 4.17 -18.24 4.66
CA ASP A 153 4.52 -16.85 4.98
C ASP A 153 6.00 -16.68 5.35
N ASN A 154 6.67 -17.72 5.88
CA ASN A 154 8.11 -17.71 6.13
C ASN A 154 8.90 -18.40 5.00
N PHE A 155 8.93 -19.73 4.97
CA PHE A 155 9.77 -20.47 4.01
C PHE A 155 9.44 -20.14 2.56
N GLY A 156 8.16 -19.91 2.23
CA GLY A 156 7.74 -19.49 0.90
C GLY A 156 8.29 -18.12 0.51
N THR A 157 8.26 -17.15 1.42
CA THR A 157 8.86 -15.83 1.22
C THR A 157 10.38 -15.93 1.07
N VAL A 158 11.05 -16.72 1.91
CA VAL A 158 12.49 -16.99 1.81
C VAL A 158 12.84 -17.59 0.44
N ASN A 159 12.07 -18.58 -0.03
CA ASN A 159 12.28 -19.20 -1.33
C ASN A 159 12.13 -18.21 -2.48
N LEU A 160 11.17 -17.28 -2.40
CA LEU A 160 11.00 -16.22 -3.41
C LEU A 160 12.19 -15.26 -3.44
N VAL A 161 12.68 -14.82 -2.28
CA VAL A 161 13.88 -13.95 -2.18
C VAL A 161 15.11 -14.66 -2.75
N GLU A 162 15.28 -15.94 -2.41
CA GLU A 162 16.38 -16.76 -2.92
C GLU A 162 16.28 -16.99 -4.44
N ALA A 163 15.07 -17.17 -4.97
CA ALA A 163 14.85 -17.24 -6.40
C ALA A 163 15.22 -15.92 -7.07
N CYS A 164 14.79 -14.78 -6.53
CA CYS A 164 15.17 -13.45 -7.02
C CYS A 164 16.69 -13.27 -7.07
N ARG A 165 17.39 -13.67 -6.00
CA ARG A 165 18.87 -13.63 -5.90
C ARG A 165 19.55 -14.45 -7.00
N LYS A 166 19.02 -15.63 -7.33
CA LYS A 166 19.56 -16.51 -8.37
C LYS A 166 19.49 -15.92 -9.78
N ILE A 167 18.45 -15.12 -10.07
CA ILE A 167 18.24 -14.52 -11.40
C ILE A 167 18.54 -13.01 -11.46
N GLY A 168 19.03 -12.42 -10.36
CA GLY A 168 19.38 -11.00 -10.30
C GLY A 168 18.20 -10.03 -10.23
N VAL A 169 16.99 -10.51 -9.89
CA VAL A 169 15.86 -9.62 -9.63
C VAL A 169 16.06 -8.94 -8.28
N ASN A 170 16.19 -7.62 -8.29
CA ASN A 170 16.56 -6.88 -7.07
C ASN A 170 15.38 -6.18 -6.39
N ARG A 171 14.22 -5.99 -7.06
CA ARG A 171 13.08 -5.28 -6.48
C ARG A 171 12.04 -6.25 -5.90
N PHE A 172 11.75 -6.13 -4.60
CA PHE A 172 10.86 -7.06 -3.89
C PHE A 172 9.87 -6.35 -2.96
N ILE A 173 8.57 -6.54 -3.17
CA ILE A 173 7.51 -5.98 -2.32
C ILE A 173 6.88 -7.10 -1.50
N LEU A 174 6.83 -6.99 -0.18
CA LEU A 174 6.15 -7.94 0.70
C LEU A 174 4.88 -7.32 1.30
N ILE A 175 3.75 -8.03 1.19
CA ILE A 175 2.54 -7.73 1.97
C ILE A 175 2.57 -8.55 3.27
N SER A 176 2.94 -7.87 4.36
CA SER A 176 3.01 -8.43 5.71
C SER A 176 1.76 -8.08 6.53
N SER A 177 1.91 -7.64 7.78
CA SER A 177 0.84 -7.24 8.69
C SER A 177 1.39 -6.29 9.75
N ILE A 178 0.57 -5.36 10.25
CA ILE A 178 0.87 -4.74 11.56
C ILE A 178 0.91 -5.82 12.65
N LEU A 179 1.44 -5.47 13.83
CA LEU A 179 1.56 -6.36 14.98
C LEU A 179 2.48 -7.58 14.78
N VAL A 180 3.22 -7.70 13.66
CA VAL A 180 4.23 -8.75 13.51
C VAL A 180 5.28 -8.71 14.61
N ASN A 181 5.63 -7.51 15.09
CA ASN A 181 6.48 -7.28 16.27
C ASN A 181 5.68 -7.00 17.55
N GLY A 182 4.41 -7.41 17.60
CA GLY A 182 3.48 -7.06 18.68
C GLY A 182 3.97 -7.45 20.07
N ALA A 183 4.73 -8.53 20.21
CA ALA A 183 5.34 -8.90 21.48
C ALA A 183 6.33 -7.83 22.00
N ALA A 184 7.22 -7.33 21.15
CA ALA A 184 8.17 -6.27 21.50
C ALA A 184 7.46 -4.92 21.75
N MET A 185 6.34 -4.69 21.08
CA MET A 185 5.48 -3.51 21.27
C MET A 185 4.58 -3.58 22.53
N GLY A 186 4.68 -4.64 23.36
CA GLY A 186 3.81 -4.83 24.52
C GLY A 186 2.35 -5.18 24.18
N GLN A 187 2.08 -5.60 22.94
CA GLN A 187 0.75 -5.93 22.41
C GLN A 187 0.39 -7.41 22.56
N VAL A 188 1.04 -8.15 23.47
CA VAL A 188 0.77 -9.59 23.67
C VAL A 188 -0.68 -9.90 24.08
N PHE A 189 -1.35 -8.93 24.73
CA PHE A 189 -2.76 -9.03 25.12
C PHE A 189 -3.73 -8.38 24.13
N ASN A 190 -3.23 -7.83 23.00
CA ASN A 190 -4.07 -7.25 21.98
C ASN A 190 -4.92 -8.37 21.33
N PRO A 191 -6.26 -8.24 21.28
CA PRO A 191 -7.13 -9.28 20.71
C PRO A 191 -6.76 -9.67 19.28
N ALA A 192 -6.35 -8.72 18.44
CA ALA A 192 -5.92 -9.01 17.07
C ALA A 192 -4.60 -9.80 17.06
N TYR A 193 -3.63 -9.43 17.91
CA TYR A 193 -2.36 -10.15 18.03
C TYR A 193 -2.59 -11.61 18.48
N ILE A 194 -3.47 -11.82 19.45
CA ILE A 194 -3.84 -13.17 19.93
C ILE A 194 -4.48 -13.95 18.79
N VAL A 195 -5.56 -13.44 18.18
CA VAL A 195 -6.32 -14.15 17.13
C VAL A 195 -5.43 -14.51 15.93
N LEU A 196 -4.53 -13.62 15.52
CA LEU A 196 -3.63 -13.87 14.39
C LEU A 196 -2.54 -14.91 14.70
N ASN A 197 -2.18 -15.09 15.97
CA ASN A 197 -1.20 -16.10 16.39
C ASN A 197 -1.80 -17.44 16.83
N VAL A 198 -3.09 -17.48 17.18
CA VAL A 198 -3.80 -18.71 17.60
C VAL A 198 -3.64 -19.84 16.57
N PHE A 199 -3.60 -19.52 15.29
CA PHE A 199 -3.40 -20.49 14.21
C PHE A 199 -1.97 -20.43 13.68
N GLY A 200 -1.06 -21.14 14.34
CA GLY A 200 0.28 -21.43 13.81
C GLY A 200 1.28 -20.28 13.86
N LEU A 201 1.10 -19.32 14.79
CA LEU A 201 2.06 -18.23 15.04
C LEU A 201 2.37 -17.40 13.77
N THR A 202 1.33 -17.08 13.00
CA THR A 202 1.46 -16.42 11.69
C THR A 202 2.25 -15.11 11.76
N LEU A 203 2.04 -14.30 12.80
CA LEU A 203 2.77 -13.03 12.94
C LEU A 203 4.27 -13.25 13.19
N ILE A 204 4.61 -14.30 13.94
CA ILE A 204 6.00 -14.71 14.17
C ILE A 204 6.63 -15.21 12.86
N ALA A 205 5.92 -16.04 12.10
CA ALA A 205 6.39 -16.52 10.80
C ALA A 205 6.67 -15.35 9.83
N LYS A 206 5.75 -14.38 9.74
CA LYS A 206 5.94 -13.16 8.94
C LYS A 206 7.12 -12.31 9.43
N LEU A 207 7.26 -12.11 10.75
CA LEU A 207 8.40 -11.37 11.30
C LEU A 207 9.74 -12.01 10.94
N GLN A 208 9.82 -13.36 11.00
CA GLN A 208 11.03 -14.09 10.62
C GLN A 208 11.34 -13.91 9.12
N ALA A 209 10.32 -13.90 8.26
CA ALA A 209 10.47 -13.64 6.84
C ALA A 209 10.98 -12.21 6.56
N GLU A 210 10.44 -11.22 7.28
CA GLU A 210 10.89 -9.83 7.19
C GLU A 210 12.36 -9.68 7.60
N GLN A 211 12.77 -10.33 8.68
CA GLN A 211 14.17 -10.33 9.11
C GLN A 211 15.10 -10.96 8.08
N TYR A 212 14.65 -12.01 7.39
CA TYR A 212 15.40 -12.62 6.31
C TYR A 212 15.55 -11.67 5.11
N ILE A 213 14.47 -11.03 4.68
CA ILE A 213 14.49 -10.02 3.61
C ILE A 213 15.45 -8.88 3.94
N ARG A 214 15.42 -8.38 5.19
CA ARG A 214 16.33 -7.31 5.64
C ARG A 214 17.79 -7.71 5.52
N LYS A 215 18.11 -8.97 5.87
CA LYS A 215 19.47 -9.52 5.82
C LYS A 215 19.93 -9.90 4.42
N SER A 216 19.01 -10.13 3.47
CA SER A 216 19.37 -10.57 2.11
C SER A 216 19.95 -9.46 1.24
N GLY A 217 19.72 -8.19 1.60
CA GLY A 217 20.19 -7.02 0.84
C GLY A 217 19.37 -6.73 -0.42
N ILE A 218 18.33 -7.51 -0.71
CA ILE A 218 17.40 -7.23 -1.82
C ILE A 218 16.73 -5.87 -1.63
N ASN A 219 16.55 -5.08 -2.69
CA ASN A 219 15.84 -3.81 -2.60
C ASN A 219 14.35 -4.04 -2.31
N TYR A 220 14.04 -4.11 -1.01
CA TYR A 220 12.72 -4.46 -0.52
C TYR A 220 11.84 -3.25 -0.22
N THR A 221 10.53 -3.46 -0.19
CA THR A 221 9.60 -2.68 0.62
C THR A 221 8.65 -3.63 1.33
N ILE A 222 8.59 -3.53 2.65
CA ILE A 222 7.69 -4.33 3.47
C ILE A 222 6.50 -3.45 3.85
N ILE A 223 5.32 -3.85 3.39
CA ILE A 223 4.07 -3.15 3.68
C ILE A 223 3.32 -3.96 4.72
N ARG A 224 3.08 -3.35 5.89
CA ARG A 224 2.38 -3.93 7.03
C ARG A 224 0.98 -3.30 7.15
N PRO A 225 -0.04 -3.85 6.46
CA PRO A 225 -1.38 -3.32 6.55
C PRO A 225 -2.06 -3.68 7.89
N GLY A 226 -3.00 -2.83 8.31
CA GLY A 226 -4.01 -3.17 9.32
C GLY A 226 -5.03 -4.21 8.84
N GLY A 227 -6.15 -4.32 9.56
CA GLY A 227 -7.23 -5.25 9.22
C GLY A 227 -7.75 -5.05 7.79
N LEU A 228 -7.61 -6.09 6.95
CA LEU A 228 -7.93 -6.00 5.53
C LEU A 228 -9.42 -6.12 5.22
N ARG A 229 -10.01 -5.10 4.58
CA ARG A 229 -11.40 -5.08 4.12
C ARG A 229 -11.52 -5.34 2.61
N ASN A 230 -12.68 -5.80 2.15
CA ASN A 230 -12.95 -5.99 0.70
C ASN A 230 -13.74 -4.84 0.10
N ASP A 231 -14.33 -4.01 0.95
CA ASP A 231 -15.13 -2.86 0.56
C ASP A 231 -14.24 -1.78 -0.06
N PRO A 232 -14.81 -0.90 -0.91
CA PRO A 232 -14.10 0.24 -1.45
C PRO A 232 -13.50 1.13 -0.33
N PRO A 233 -12.44 1.89 -0.64
CA PRO A 233 -11.83 2.81 0.31
C PRO A 233 -12.84 3.81 0.91
N THR A 234 -12.91 3.92 2.24
CA THR A 234 -13.81 4.86 2.94
C THR A 234 -13.07 6.06 3.55
N GLY A 235 -11.75 6.08 3.50
CA GLY A 235 -10.90 7.12 4.08
C GLY A 235 -9.53 7.16 3.40
N ASN A 236 -8.67 8.07 3.84
CA ASN A 236 -7.34 8.25 3.28
C ASN A 236 -6.32 7.34 3.95
N ILE A 237 -5.25 7.01 3.22
CA ILE A 237 -4.16 6.18 3.72
C ILE A 237 -3.36 6.99 4.75
N VAL A 238 -3.21 6.42 5.94
CA VAL A 238 -2.21 6.82 6.92
C VAL A 238 -1.07 5.82 6.81
N MET A 239 0.14 6.33 6.62
CA MET A 239 1.37 5.57 6.54
C MET A 239 2.27 6.00 7.69
N GLU A 240 2.72 5.05 8.49
CA GLU A 240 3.60 5.27 9.63
C GLU A 240 4.87 4.42 9.53
N PRO A 241 5.95 4.77 10.26
CA PRO A 241 7.11 3.92 10.42
C PRO A 241 6.76 2.58 11.08
N GLU A 242 7.68 1.62 11.02
CA GLU A 242 7.46 0.31 11.65
C GLU A 242 7.22 0.41 13.16
N ASP A 243 6.42 -0.52 13.67
CA ASP A 243 6.11 -0.68 15.09
C ASP A 243 5.43 0.54 15.74
N THR A 244 4.63 1.27 14.97
CA THR A 244 3.89 2.46 15.40
C THR A 244 2.38 2.20 15.53
N LEU A 245 1.81 1.44 14.60
CA LEU A 245 0.39 1.12 14.54
C LEU A 245 0.09 -0.25 15.18
N TYR A 246 -0.88 -0.27 16.09
CA TYR A 246 -1.36 -1.49 16.77
C TYR A 246 -2.83 -1.81 16.48
N GLU A 247 -3.52 -0.95 15.74
CA GLU A 247 -4.91 -1.11 15.36
C GLU A 247 -5.22 -0.39 14.04
N GLY A 248 -6.45 -0.54 13.56
CA GLY A 248 -6.94 0.06 12.34
C GLY A 248 -7.10 -0.95 11.21
N SER A 249 -7.58 -0.46 10.08
CA SER A 249 -8.00 -1.29 8.96
C SER A 249 -7.89 -0.54 7.65
N ILE A 250 -7.79 -1.27 6.56
CA ILE A 250 -7.56 -0.68 5.24
C ILE A 250 -8.24 -1.52 4.15
N SER A 251 -8.71 -0.86 3.09
CA SER A 251 -9.20 -1.58 1.92
C SER A 251 -8.05 -2.30 1.22
N ARG A 252 -8.30 -3.52 0.73
CA ARG A 252 -7.33 -4.23 -0.12
C ARG A 252 -7.00 -3.46 -1.41
N ASP A 253 -7.87 -2.57 -1.86
CA ASP A 253 -7.61 -1.70 -3.02
C ASP A 253 -6.49 -0.70 -2.71
N GLN A 254 -6.51 -0.11 -1.51
CA GLN A 254 -5.45 0.79 -1.04
C GLN A 254 -4.15 0.04 -0.78
N VAL A 255 -4.20 -1.19 -0.26
CA VAL A 255 -2.98 -2.00 -0.10
C VAL A 255 -2.36 -2.31 -1.47
N ALA A 256 -3.18 -2.63 -2.47
CA ALA A 256 -2.71 -2.82 -3.83
C ALA A 256 -2.11 -1.53 -4.41
N GLU A 257 -2.72 -0.37 -4.14
CA GLU A 257 -2.23 0.95 -4.57
C GLU A 257 -0.83 1.23 -4.02
N VAL A 258 -0.63 1.05 -2.70
CA VAL A 258 0.68 1.22 -2.05
C VAL A 258 1.70 0.22 -2.59
N ALA A 259 1.31 -1.04 -2.82
CA ALA A 259 2.21 -2.07 -3.34
C ALA A 259 2.68 -1.79 -4.77
N VAL A 260 1.77 -1.33 -5.63
CA VAL A 260 2.09 -0.95 -7.00
C VAL A 260 2.97 0.29 -7.01
N GLU A 261 2.63 1.32 -6.23
CA GLU A 261 3.44 2.54 -6.14
C GLU A 261 4.85 2.27 -5.62
N ALA A 262 4.99 1.41 -4.61
CA ALA A 262 6.27 1.05 -4.05
C ALA A 262 7.22 0.53 -5.14
N LEU A 263 6.76 -0.18 -6.17
CA LEU A 263 7.65 -0.73 -7.20
C LEU A 263 8.58 0.31 -7.84
N PHE A 264 8.15 1.57 -7.92
CA PHE A 264 8.89 2.64 -8.60
C PHE A 264 9.20 3.87 -7.71
N CYS A 265 8.54 4.03 -6.57
CA CYS A 265 8.87 5.10 -5.63
C CYS A 265 10.24 4.84 -4.95
N GLN A 266 11.26 5.66 -5.23
CA GLN A 266 12.60 5.51 -4.65
C GLN A 266 12.59 5.65 -3.12
N ASP A 267 11.73 6.53 -2.59
CA ASP A 267 11.52 6.69 -1.16
C ASP A 267 10.86 5.49 -0.48
N SER A 268 10.53 4.41 -1.22
CA SER A 268 10.09 3.16 -0.61
C SER A 268 11.22 2.13 -0.46
N PHE A 269 12.40 2.38 -1.04
CA PHE A 269 13.50 1.42 -1.07
C PHE A 269 14.03 1.11 0.33
N TYR A 270 14.21 -0.17 0.61
CA TYR A 270 14.61 -0.71 1.91
C TYR A 270 13.68 -0.28 3.06
N LYS A 271 12.44 0.15 2.78
CA LYS A 271 11.50 0.63 3.80
C LYS A 271 10.56 -0.43 4.34
N VAL A 272 10.19 -0.24 5.60
CA VAL A 272 9.07 -0.91 6.26
C VAL A 272 8.06 0.16 6.61
N VAL A 273 6.82 -0.03 6.15
CA VAL A 273 5.74 0.94 6.34
C VAL A 273 4.50 0.26 6.89
N GLU A 274 3.86 0.87 7.88
CA GLU A 274 2.58 0.43 8.42
C GLU A 274 1.46 1.27 7.85
N ILE A 275 0.39 0.63 7.35
CA ILE A 275 -0.69 1.34 6.65
C ILE A 275 -2.08 1.00 7.18
N VAL A 276 -2.87 2.04 7.45
CA VAL A 276 -4.30 1.96 7.79
C VAL A 276 -5.07 3.04 7.04
N SER A 277 -6.40 2.94 7.02
CA SER A 277 -7.30 3.97 6.47
C SER A 277 -8.01 4.71 7.60
N ARG A 278 -8.05 6.05 7.52
CA ARG A 278 -8.82 6.91 8.43
C ARG A 278 -9.64 7.93 7.64
N ILE A 279 -10.86 8.19 8.09
CA ILE A 279 -11.81 9.08 7.41
C ILE A 279 -11.36 10.55 7.50
N ASP A 280 -10.75 10.92 8.62
CA ASP A 280 -10.29 12.26 8.97
C ASP A 280 -8.84 12.56 8.53
N ALA A 281 -8.11 11.56 8.03
CA ALA A 281 -6.76 11.76 7.55
C ALA A 281 -6.74 12.67 6.30
N PRO A 282 -5.78 13.59 6.16
CA PRO A 282 -5.64 14.39 4.95
C PRO A 282 -5.27 13.52 3.76
N LYS A 283 -5.79 13.85 2.57
CA LYS A 283 -5.37 13.20 1.34
C LYS A 283 -3.96 13.65 0.98
N ARG A 284 -3.04 12.71 0.83
CA ARG A 284 -1.64 12.94 0.43
C ARG A 284 -1.32 12.01 -0.73
N SER A 285 -0.36 12.39 -1.57
CA SER A 285 0.17 11.47 -2.57
C SER A 285 0.93 10.32 -1.88
N LEU A 286 1.05 9.18 -2.54
CA LEU A 286 1.82 8.07 -1.99
C LEU A 286 3.32 8.40 -1.91
N GLU A 287 3.85 9.19 -2.86
CA GLU A 287 5.21 9.72 -2.82
C GLU A 287 5.44 10.58 -1.56
N ASP A 288 4.51 11.50 -1.24
CA ASP A 288 4.58 12.28 -0.01
C ASP A 288 4.52 11.39 1.24
N LEU A 289 3.71 10.32 1.21
CA LEU A 289 3.60 9.40 2.33
C LEU A 289 4.91 8.63 2.53
N PHE A 290 5.49 8.06 1.48
CA PHE A 290 6.77 7.34 1.54
C PHE A 290 7.94 8.24 1.96
N SER A 291 8.03 9.45 1.41
CA SER A 291 9.10 10.42 1.74
C SER A 291 9.05 10.87 3.19
N ALA A 292 7.86 10.93 3.80
CA ALA A 292 7.69 11.28 5.21
C ALA A 292 8.14 10.17 6.18
N ILE A 293 8.26 8.92 5.73
CA ILE A 293 8.72 7.82 6.58
C ILE A 293 10.24 7.89 6.74
N LYS A 294 10.67 8.19 7.97
CA LYS A 294 12.06 8.10 8.41
C LYS A 294 12.30 6.69 8.96
N GLN A 295 13.32 6.02 8.46
CA GLN A 295 13.80 4.77 9.06
C GLN A 295 14.84 5.07 10.13
N ASN A 296 14.77 4.33 11.23
CA ASN A 296 15.75 4.36 12.30
C ASN A 296 16.89 3.37 12.05
#